data_AF-A0A2T4S7A3-F1
#
_entry.id   AF-A0A2T4S7A3-F1
#
_cell.length_a   1.000
_cell.length_b   1.000
_cell.length_c   1.000
_cell.angle_alpha   90.00
_cell.angle_beta   90.00
_cell.angle_gamma   90.00
#
_symmetry.space_group_name_H-M   'P 1'
#
loop_
_entity.id
_entity.type
_entity.pdbx_description
1 polymer ?
#
loop_
_entity_poly.entity_id
_entity_poly.type
_entity_poly.pdbx_seq_one_letter_code
_entity_poly.pdbx_strand_id
1 'polypeptide(L)'
;MKIKAQVAMVLNLDKCIGCHTCSVTCKNTWTNRPGAEYIWFNNVETKPGVGYPKRWDDQEKYKGGWTLNKKGKLDLKAGSRWSKIAFGKIFYNPDMPVIKDYYEPWTYNYEHLTTAKAGKHSPVATAHSVISGDKMDLHWGPNWEDDLAGGHVTGPEDPNIQRIEEKIQFDFDQTFMMYLPRLCEHCLNPSCVASCPSGAMYKRDEDGIVLVDQEACRGWRYCMTGCPYKKVYFNWKSNKAEKCTFCFPRVEAGLPT
;
A
#
# COMPACT_ATOMS: atom_id res chain seq x y z
N MET A 1 31.03 14.36 -9.70
CA MET A 1 30.56 13.01 -9.31
C MET A 1 30.25 13.04 -7.81
N LYS A 2 29.04 12.65 -7.37
CA LYS A 2 28.68 12.55 -5.93
C LYS A 2 28.32 11.11 -5.63
N ILE A 3 29.23 10.38 -5.00
CA ILE A 3 29.03 8.96 -4.67
C ILE A 3 28.19 8.88 -3.38
N LYS A 4 27.18 7.99 -3.39
CA LYS A 4 26.34 7.63 -2.24
C LYS A 4 26.16 6.11 -2.19
N ALA A 5 25.82 5.58 -1.03
CA ALA A 5 25.56 4.15 -0.82
C ALA A 5 24.08 3.90 -0.52
N GLN A 6 23.60 2.71 -0.87
CA GLN A 6 22.26 2.25 -0.51
C GLN A 6 22.24 0.73 -0.39
N VAL A 7 21.64 0.23 0.68
CA VAL A 7 21.28 -1.19 0.79
C VAL A 7 20.07 -1.45 -0.10
N ALA A 8 20.21 -2.38 -1.03
CA ALA A 8 19.15 -2.79 -1.95
C ALA A 8 18.64 -4.19 -1.59
N MET A 9 17.43 -4.49 -2.05
CA MET A 9 16.79 -5.79 -1.84
C MET A 9 16.47 -6.44 -3.17
N VAL A 10 16.65 -7.75 -3.25
CA VAL A 10 16.23 -8.57 -4.39
C VAL A 10 15.32 -9.66 -3.84
N LEU A 11 14.12 -9.79 -4.43
CA LEU A 11 13.17 -10.84 -4.10
C LEU A 11 13.13 -11.82 -5.27
N ASN A 12 13.58 -13.06 -5.04
CA ASN A 12 13.51 -14.11 -6.05
C ASN A 12 12.09 -14.68 -6.11
N LEU A 13 11.33 -14.30 -7.14
CA LEU A 13 9.93 -14.70 -7.32
C LEU A 13 9.76 -16.18 -7.64
N ASP A 14 10.77 -16.82 -8.25
CA ASP A 14 10.78 -18.27 -8.52
C ASP A 14 10.78 -19.09 -7.23
N LYS A 15 11.33 -18.53 -6.15
CA LYS A 15 11.34 -19.14 -4.81
C LYS A 15 10.23 -18.62 -3.90
N CYS A 16 9.39 -17.71 -4.38
CA CYS A 16 8.33 -17.16 -3.57
C CYS A 16 7.18 -18.16 -3.45
N ILE A 17 6.80 -18.46 -2.21
CA ILE A 17 5.73 -19.42 -1.90
C ILE A 17 4.46 -18.75 -1.37
N GLY A 18 4.35 -17.41 -1.46
CA GLY A 18 3.13 -16.71 -1.05
C GLY A 18 2.75 -16.81 0.43
N CYS A 19 3.67 -17.13 1.34
CA CYS A 19 3.31 -17.48 2.72
C CYS A 19 2.96 -16.30 3.66
N HIS A 20 3.14 -15.04 3.20
CA HIS A 20 2.87 -13.81 3.97
C HIS A 20 3.63 -13.62 5.30
N THR A 21 4.60 -14.48 5.66
CA THR A 21 5.41 -14.33 6.89
C THR A 21 6.09 -12.95 6.98
N CYS A 22 6.57 -12.43 5.86
CA CYS A 22 7.16 -11.09 5.75
C CYS A 22 6.15 -9.97 6.07
N SER A 23 4.87 -10.15 5.69
CA SER A 23 3.79 -9.20 5.98
C SER A 23 3.45 -9.19 7.47
N VAL A 24 3.28 -10.37 8.07
CA VAL A 24 2.89 -10.52 9.49
C VAL A 24 3.96 -9.99 10.43
N THR A 25 5.23 -10.33 10.20
CA THR A 25 6.35 -9.85 11.04
C THR A 25 6.50 -8.33 10.95
N CYS A 26 6.37 -7.75 9.76
CA CYS A 26 6.36 -6.30 9.57
C CYS A 26 5.18 -5.62 10.28
N LYS A 27 3.97 -6.18 10.14
CA LYS A 27 2.75 -5.71 10.81
C LYS A 27 2.90 -5.68 12.32
N ASN A 28 3.32 -6.80 12.91
CA ASN A 28 3.48 -6.95 14.35
C ASN A 28 4.52 -5.99 14.93
N THR A 29 5.58 -5.71 14.19
CA THR A 29 6.66 -4.84 14.65
C THR A 29 6.31 -3.36 14.51
N TRP A 30 5.67 -2.96 13.39
CA TRP A 30 5.63 -1.55 12.99
C TRP A 30 4.23 -0.93 12.91
N THR A 31 3.20 -1.71 12.55
CA THR A 31 1.87 -1.18 12.15
C THR A 31 0.70 -1.86 12.86
N ASN A 32 0.90 -2.28 14.10
CA ASN A 32 -0.13 -2.80 15.02
C ASN A 32 -0.79 -1.69 15.89
N ARG A 33 -0.54 -0.42 15.59
CA ARG A 33 -1.00 0.74 16.35
C ARG A 33 -2.34 1.26 15.81
N PRO A 34 -3.13 1.95 16.67
CA PRO A 34 -4.32 2.64 16.22
C PRO A 34 -4.07 3.61 15.06
N GLY A 35 -4.86 3.54 14.00
CA GLY A 35 -4.64 4.31 12.78
C GLY A 35 -3.83 3.60 11.69
N ALA A 36 -3.09 2.55 12.06
CA ALA A 36 -2.17 1.81 11.19
C ALA A 36 -2.62 0.36 10.92
N GLU A 37 -3.81 -0.04 11.38
CA GLU A 37 -4.32 -1.40 11.31
C GLU A 37 -4.47 -1.88 9.87
N TYR A 38 -4.93 -0.99 8.97
CA TYR A 38 -4.98 -1.25 7.54
C TYR A 38 -3.60 -1.13 6.84
N ILE A 39 -2.57 -0.61 7.50
CA ILE A 39 -1.28 -0.31 6.87
C ILE A 39 -0.40 -1.56 6.77
N TRP A 40 -0.20 -2.08 5.57
CA TRP A 40 0.70 -3.21 5.30
C TRP A 40 1.95 -2.71 4.57
N PHE A 41 2.96 -2.26 5.32
CA PHE A 41 4.22 -1.78 4.74
C PHE A 41 4.84 -2.82 3.81
N ASN A 42 4.87 -4.08 4.26
CA ASN A 42 5.10 -5.24 3.43
C ASN A 42 3.78 -5.97 3.21
N ASN A 43 3.43 -6.23 1.95
CA ASN A 43 2.27 -7.04 1.57
C ASN A 43 2.67 -7.98 0.42
N VAL A 44 1.96 -9.10 0.29
CA VAL A 44 2.11 -10.04 -0.83
C VAL A 44 0.78 -10.05 -1.59
N GLU A 45 0.86 -10.13 -2.91
CA GLU A 45 -0.30 -10.16 -3.81
C GLU A 45 -0.19 -11.39 -4.69
N THR A 46 -1.31 -12.07 -4.93
CA THR A 46 -1.40 -13.06 -6.00
C THR A 46 -1.66 -12.34 -7.32
N LYS A 47 -0.98 -12.78 -8.38
CA LYS A 47 -1.15 -12.29 -9.74
C LYS A 47 -1.59 -13.44 -10.65
N PRO A 48 -2.53 -13.21 -11.58
CA PRO A 48 -3.20 -11.92 -11.87
C PRO A 48 -4.18 -11.45 -10.78
N GLY A 49 -4.27 -10.13 -10.56
CA GLY A 49 -5.15 -9.54 -9.55
C GLY A 49 -4.99 -8.03 -9.38
N VAL A 50 -5.98 -7.36 -8.78
CA VAL A 50 -5.96 -5.89 -8.61
C VAL A 50 -5.04 -5.42 -7.49
N GLY A 51 -4.72 -6.27 -6.53
CA GLY A 51 -3.67 -6.02 -5.53
C GLY A 51 -4.06 -4.98 -4.46
N TYR A 52 -3.04 -4.42 -3.79
CA TYR A 52 -3.21 -3.61 -2.59
C TYR A 52 -2.48 -2.24 -2.64
N PRO A 53 -3.20 -1.11 -2.60
CA PRO A 53 -4.65 -0.96 -2.81
C PRO A 53 -5.09 -1.43 -4.20
N LYS A 54 -6.39 -1.60 -4.42
CA LYS A 54 -6.97 -2.06 -5.68
C LYS A 54 -6.49 -1.23 -6.86
N ARG A 55 -5.90 -1.89 -7.86
CA ARG A 55 -5.36 -1.33 -9.12
C ARG A 55 -4.28 -0.26 -8.87
N TRP A 56 -3.43 -0.47 -7.87
CA TRP A 56 -2.38 0.50 -7.49
C TRP A 56 -1.43 0.86 -8.63
N ASP A 57 -1.24 -0.05 -9.59
CA ASP A 57 -0.41 0.05 -10.78
C ASP A 57 -1.10 0.79 -11.96
N ASP A 58 -2.39 1.09 -11.86
CA ASP A 58 -3.10 2.01 -12.78
C ASP A 58 -2.75 3.47 -12.48
N GLN A 59 -1.71 3.97 -13.15
CA GLN A 59 -1.29 5.36 -13.02
C GLN A 59 -2.15 6.33 -13.83
N GLU A 60 -3.08 5.87 -14.66
CA GLU A 60 -4.09 6.75 -15.24
C GLU A 60 -5.17 7.09 -14.21
N LYS A 61 -5.53 6.15 -13.33
CA LYS A 61 -6.37 6.40 -12.16
C LYS A 61 -5.64 7.22 -11.09
N TYR A 62 -4.50 6.72 -10.61
CA TYR A 62 -3.89 7.25 -9.39
C TYR A 62 -2.80 8.32 -9.58
N LYS A 63 -2.43 8.63 -10.82
CA LYS A 63 -1.49 9.71 -11.17
C LYS A 63 -0.17 9.69 -10.38
N GLY A 64 0.34 8.51 -10.04
CA GLY A 64 1.62 8.35 -9.33
C GLY A 64 2.83 8.43 -10.25
N GLY A 65 3.99 8.71 -9.66
CA GLY A 65 5.28 8.72 -10.36
C GLY A 65 5.55 9.98 -11.17
N TRP A 66 6.41 9.82 -12.18
CA TRP A 66 6.94 10.89 -13.01
C TRP A 66 6.42 10.76 -14.45
N THR A 67 6.40 11.87 -15.18
CA THR A 67 6.18 11.92 -16.63
C THR A 67 7.19 12.87 -17.27
N LEU A 68 7.48 12.69 -18.56
CA LEU A 68 8.29 13.63 -19.33
C LEU A 68 7.39 14.66 -20.01
N ASN A 69 7.67 15.93 -19.81
CA ASN A 69 6.99 16.99 -20.54
C ASN A 69 7.54 17.14 -21.97
N LYS A 70 6.90 18.00 -22.76
CA LYS A 70 7.30 18.29 -24.16
C LYS A 70 8.74 18.77 -24.32
N LYS A 71 9.39 19.25 -23.25
CA LYS A 71 10.78 19.71 -23.22
C LYS A 71 11.76 18.64 -22.69
N GLY A 72 11.30 17.40 -22.48
CA GLY A 72 12.11 16.31 -21.95
C GLY A 72 12.45 16.44 -20.46
N LYS A 73 11.78 17.32 -19.71
CA LYS A 73 11.99 17.46 -18.26
C LYS A 73 10.98 16.60 -17.49
N LEU A 74 11.39 16.12 -16.32
CA LEU A 74 10.53 15.35 -15.41
C LEU A 74 9.54 16.27 -14.71
N ASP A 75 8.26 15.91 -14.79
CA ASP A 75 7.17 16.48 -14.01
C ASP A 75 6.47 15.37 -13.21
N LEU A 76 5.89 15.72 -12.07
CA LEU A 76 5.05 14.78 -11.32
C LEU A 76 3.76 14.51 -12.09
N LYS A 77 3.37 13.24 -12.23
CA LYS A 77 2.10 12.88 -12.88
C LYS A 77 0.88 13.43 -12.13
N ALA A 78 1.01 13.60 -10.81
CA ALA A 78 0.02 14.24 -9.94
C ALA A 78 -0.09 15.77 -10.11
N GLY A 79 0.71 16.37 -11.00
CA GLY A 79 0.76 17.80 -11.24
C GLY A 79 1.78 18.55 -10.39
N SER A 80 2.12 19.76 -10.84
CA SER A 80 3.08 20.66 -10.20
C SER A 80 2.48 21.34 -8.96
N ARG A 81 3.34 22.03 -8.18
CA ARG A 81 2.89 22.84 -7.04
C ARG A 81 1.85 23.89 -7.45
N TRP A 82 2.07 24.56 -8.57
CA TRP A 82 1.16 25.58 -9.09
C TRP A 82 -0.18 25.00 -9.53
N SER A 83 -0.19 23.87 -10.24
CA SER A 83 -1.45 23.24 -10.64
C SER A 83 -2.26 22.78 -9.44
N LYS A 84 -1.61 22.27 -8.39
CA LYS A 84 -2.30 21.85 -7.16
C LYS A 84 -3.01 23.00 -6.45
N ILE A 85 -2.42 24.19 -6.47
CA ILE A 85 -3.02 25.41 -5.90
C ILE A 85 -4.11 25.96 -6.82
N ALA A 86 -3.79 26.16 -8.10
CA ALA A 86 -4.70 26.78 -9.07
C ALA A 86 -6.01 25.99 -9.27
N PHE A 87 -5.95 24.66 -9.19
CA PHE A 87 -7.13 23.79 -9.31
C PHE A 87 -7.75 23.41 -7.97
N GLY A 88 -7.37 24.07 -6.86
CA GLY A 88 -7.92 23.79 -5.52
C GLY A 88 -7.62 22.38 -4.98
N LYS A 89 -6.82 21.57 -5.67
CA LYS A 89 -6.48 20.20 -5.26
C LYS A 89 -5.80 20.15 -3.88
N ILE A 90 -5.25 21.27 -3.40
CA ILE A 90 -4.62 21.34 -2.07
C ILE A 90 -5.62 21.11 -0.93
N PHE A 91 -6.89 21.44 -1.16
CA PHE A 91 -7.97 21.26 -0.18
C PHE A 91 -8.64 19.89 -0.32
N TYR A 92 -8.63 19.31 -1.52
CA TYR A 92 -9.18 17.98 -1.80
C TYR A 92 -8.34 17.29 -2.87
N ASN A 93 -7.73 16.15 -2.53
CA ASN A 93 -6.92 15.38 -3.47
C ASN A 93 -7.78 14.28 -4.13
N PRO A 94 -8.24 14.46 -5.38
CA PRO A 94 -9.13 13.51 -6.04
C PRO A 94 -8.43 12.21 -6.47
N ASP A 95 -7.10 12.24 -6.59
CA ASP A 95 -6.29 11.15 -7.14
C ASP A 95 -5.74 10.24 -6.02
N MET A 96 -6.15 10.46 -4.77
CA MET A 96 -5.70 9.71 -3.59
C MET A 96 -6.53 8.45 -3.39
N PRO A 97 -5.90 7.27 -3.14
CA PRO A 97 -6.65 6.11 -2.72
C PRO A 97 -7.39 6.36 -1.41
N VAL A 98 -8.64 5.92 -1.35
CA VAL A 98 -9.52 6.02 -0.17
C VAL A 98 -9.60 4.68 0.55
N ILE A 99 -10.15 4.64 1.76
CA ILE A 99 -10.17 3.43 2.59
C ILE A 99 -10.79 2.21 1.89
N LYS A 100 -11.83 2.43 1.06
CA LYS A 100 -12.47 1.38 0.24
C LYS A 100 -11.60 0.80 -0.88
N ASP A 101 -10.56 1.52 -1.31
CA ASP A 101 -9.56 1.00 -2.25
C ASP A 101 -8.56 0.07 -1.53
N TYR A 102 -8.39 0.23 -0.22
CA TYR A 102 -7.69 -0.71 0.65
C TYR A 102 -8.72 -1.72 1.17
N TYR A 103 -9.11 -1.59 2.44
CA TYR A 103 -10.23 -2.25 3.09
C TYR A 103 -10.56 -1.46 4.36
N GLU A 104 -11.78 -1.57 4.85
CA GLU A 104 -12.12 -1.09 6.18
C GLU A 104 -11.61 -2.11 7.22
N PRO A 105 -10.67 -1.74 8.10
CA PRO A 105 -10.12 -2.68 9.08
C PRO A 105 -11.20 -3.09 10.07
N TRP A 106 -11.25 -4.39 10.37
CA TRP A 106 -12.24 -4.97 11.28
C TRP A 106 -11.59 -5.73 12.43
N THR A 107 -12.38 -5.91 13.49
CA THR A 107 -12.11 -6.82 14.61
C THR A 107 -13.36 -7.64 14.89
N TYR A 108 -13.32 -8.53 15.87
CA TYR A 108 -14.47 -9.33 16.28
C TYR A 108 -14.80 -9.11 17.75
N ASN A 109 -16.08 -9.20 18.10
CA ASN A 109 -16.55 -9.14 19.49
C ASN A 109 -16.34 -10.49 20.22
N TYR A 110 -15.09 -10.94 20.33
CA TYR A 110 -14.75 -12.26 20.90
C TYR A 110 -15.34 -12.50 22.31
N GLU A 111 -15.47 -11.45 23.12
CA GLU A 111 -16.08 -11.52 24.46
C GLU A 111 -17.53 -12.03 24.44
N HIS A 112 -18.27 -11.86 23.33
CA HIS A 112 -19.61 -12.40 23.19
C HIS A 112 -19.64 -13.93 23.31
N LEU A 113 -18.56 -14.63 22.92
CA LEU A 113 -18.47 -16.09 22.99
C LEU A 113 -18.50 -16.63 24.42
N THR A 114 -18.06 -15.82 25.40
CA THR A 114 -17.98 -16.23 26.82
C THR A 114 -19.03 -15.54 27.68
N THR A 115 -19.59 -14.41 27.24
CA THR A 115 -20.54 -13.60 28.01
C THR A 115 -22.00 -13.74 27.55
N ALA A 116 -22.24 -14.42 26.42
CA ALA A 116 -23.60 -14.62 25.92
C ALA A 116 -24.48 -15.38 26.92
N LYS A 117 -25.70 -14.90 27.08
CA LYS A 117 -26.73 -15.59 27.87
C LYS A 117 -27.23 -16.82 27.12
N ALA A 118 -27.76 -17.80 27.85
CA ALA A 118 -28.40 -18.96 27.27
C ALA A 118 -29.51 -18.53 26.29
N GLY A 119 -29.48 -19.10 25.08
CA GLY A 119 -30.38 -18.76 24.00
C GLY A 119 -30.61 -19.94 23.07
N LYS A 120 -31.49 -19.75 22.08
CA LYS A 120 -31.85 -20.78 21.10
C LYS A 120 -30.69 -21.14 20.15
N HIS A 121 -29.74 -20.22 19.96
CA HIS A 121 -28.63 -20.36 19.03
C HIS A 121 -27.31 -20.16 19.77
N SER A 122 -26.28 -20.90 19.35
CA SER A 122 -24.91 -20.73 19.85
C SER A 122 -24.39 -19.33 19.56
N PRO A 123 -23.64 -18.70 20.48
CA PRO A 123 -23.05 -17.39 20.24
C PRO A 123 -21.97 -17.45 19.16
N VAL A 124 -21.88 -16.40 18.35
CA VAL A 124 -20.88 -16.26 17.29
C VAL A 124 -20.24 -14.88 17.39
N ALA A 125 -18.92 -14.80 17.20
CA ALA A 125 -18.23 -13.53 17.14
C ALA A 125 -18.47 -12.88 15.76
N THR A 126 -19.11 -11.71 15.76
CA THR A 126 -19.42 -10.91 14.58
C THR A 126 -18.34 -9.87 14.31
N ALA A 127 -18.15 -9.50 13.05
CA ALA A 127 -17.19 -8.48 12.66
C ALA A 127 -17.69 -7.07 12.99
N HIS A 128 -16.78 -6.22 13.44
CA HIS A 128 -17.00 -4.80 13.75
C HIS A 128 -15.90 -3.96 13.14
N SER A 129 -16.26 -2.79 12.61
CA SER A 129 -15.30 -1.81 12.11
C SER A 129 -14.38 -1.33 13.23
N VAL A 130 -13.07 -1.30 12.99
CA VAL A 130 -12.10 -0.65 13.89
C VAL A 130 -12.20 0.88 13.79
N ILE A 131 -12.78 1.40 12.71
CA ILE A 131 -12.93 2.83 12.49
C ILE A 131 -14.21 3.35 13.17
N SER A 132 -15.38 2.76 12.89
CA SER A 132 -16.65 3.24 13.42
C SER A 132 -17.15 2.48 14.66
N GLY A 133 -16.69 1.24 14.88
CA GLY A 133 -17.23 0.34 15.91
C GLY A 133 -18.51 -0.39 15.48
N ASP A 134 -19.12 0.00 14.37
CA ASP A 134 -20.36 -0.59 13.89
C ASP A 134 -20.15 -2.04 13.44
N LYS A 135 -21.19 -2.85 13.59
CA LYS A 135 -21.22 -4.20 13.01
C LYS A 135 -21.11 -4.09 11.48
N MET A 136 -20.31 -4.95 10.87
CA MET A 136 -20.10 -4.93 9.42
C MET A 136 -20.13 -6.33 8.80
N ASP A 137 -20.54 -6.38 7.54
CA ASP A 137 -20.35 -7.54 6.68
C ASP A 137 -19.05 -7.38 5.89
N LEU A 138 -18.29 -8.47 5.78
CA LEU A 138 -16.97 -8.45 5.15
C LEU A 138 -17.10 -8.71 3.65
N HIS A 139 -16.69 -7.74 2.85
CA HIS A 139 -16.71 -7.83 1.37
C HIS A 139 -15.33 -7.69 0.73
N TRP A 140 -14.31 -7.29 1.50
CA TRP A 140 -12.95 -7.12 0.99
C TRP A 140 -11.92 -7.15 2.13
N GLY A 141 -10.66 -7.40 1.78
CA GLY A 141 -9.52 -7.42 2.69
C GLY A 141 -8.20 -7.13 1.96
N PRO A 142 -7.07 -7.02 2.69
CA PRO A 142 -5.78 -6.67 2.10
C PRO A 142 -5.20 -7.77 1.19
N ASN A 143 -5.74 -8.99 1.27
CA ASN A 143 -5.33 -10.16 0.51
C ASN A 143 -6.55 -10.98 0.08
N TRP A 144 -7.59 -10.31 -0.43
CA TRP A 144 -8.86 -10.94 -0.80
C TRP A 144 -8.76 -11.89 -2.00
N GLU A 145 -7.73 -11.69 -2.82
CA GLU A 145 -7.49 -12.37 -4.10
C GLU A 145 -6.43 -13.48 -3.99
N ASP A 146 -6.13 -13.92 -2.76
CA ASP A 146 -5.15 -14.97 -2.49
C ASP A 146 -5.45 -16.25 -3.28
N ASP A 147 -4.42 -16.93 -3.78
CA ASP A 147 -4.54 -18.16 -4.58
C ASP A 147 -5.65 -18.15 -5.66
N LEU A 148 -5.78 -17.03 -6.38
CA LEU A 148 -6.76 -16.80 -7.44
C LEU A 148 -8.23 -16.78 -6.97
N ALA A 149 -8.49 -16.58 -5.68
CA ALA A 149 -9.83 -16.39 -5.15
C ALA A 149 -10.52 -15.20 -5.86
N GLY A 150 -11.58 -15.49 -6.63
CA GLY A 150 -12.26 -14.48 -7.45
C GLY A 150 -11.48 -14.02 -8.68
N GLY A 151 -10.43 -14.73 -9.10
CA GLY A 151 -9.56 -14.36 -10.22
C GLY A 151 -10.27 -14.20 -11.57
N HIS A 152 -11.40 -14.89 -11.80
CA HIS A 152 -12.25 -14.68 -12.98
C HIS A 152 -12.97 -13.32 -12.98
N VAL A 153 -13.08 -12.67 -11.82
CA VAL A 153 -13.66 -11.33 -11.67
C VAL A 153 -12.57 -10.28 -11.70
N THR A 154 -11.54 -10.42 -10.87
CA THR A 154 -10.53 -9.37 -10.68
C THR A 154 -9.30 -9.52 -11.57
N GLY A 155 -9.00 -10.72 -12.05
CA GLY A 155 -7.89 -10.98 -12.98
C GLY A 155 -7.99 -10.18 -14.28
N PRO A 156 -9.16 -10.08 -14.95
CA PRO A 156 -9.35 -9.21 -16.11
C PRO A 156 -9.18 -7.71 -15.81
N GLU A 157 -9.28 -7.30 -14.54
CA GLU A 157 -9.07 -5.92 -14.11
C GLU A 157 -7.61 -5.58 -13.79
N ASP A 158 -6.71 -6.59 -13.74
CA ASP A 158 -5.28 -6.40 -13.54
C ASP A 158 -4.69 -5.57 -14.71
N PRO A 159 -4.13 -4.38 -14.46
CA PRO A 159 -3.58 -3.54 -15.52
C PRO A 159 -2.46 -4.18 -16.36
N ASN A 160 -1.81 -5.24 -15.87
CA ASN A 160 -0.80 -5.99 -16.62
C ASN A 160 -1.45 -6.96 -17.61
N ILE A 161 -2.61 -7.52 -17.26
CA ILE A 161 -3.40 -8.42 -18.14
C ILE A 161 -4.08 -7.62 -19.24
N GLN A 162 -4.64 -6.46 -18.91
CA GLN A 162 -5.30 -5.56 -19.89
C GLN A 162 -4.38 -5.08 -21.02
N ARG A 163 -3.06 -5.18 -20.84
CA ARG A 163 -2.05 -4.78 -21.84
C ARG A 163 -1.54 -5.93 -22.70
N ILE A 164 -1.94 -7.16 -22.40
CA ILE A 164 -1.59 -8.34 -23.18
C ILE A 164 -2.81 -8.69 -24.06
N GLU A 165 -2.58 -9.05 -25.33
CA GLU A 165 -3.67 -9.47 -26.24
C GLU A 165 -4.42 -10.68 -25.66
N GLU A 166 -5.75 -10.62 -25.75
CA GLU A 166 -6.82 -11.28 -24.96
C GLU A 166 -6.78 -12.81 -24.74
N LYS A 167 -5.77 -13.54 -25.21
CA LYS A 167 -5.73 -15.00 -25.03
C LYS A 167 -5.09 -15.45 -23.70
N ILE A 168 -5.26 -14.67 -22.64
CA ILE A 168 -5.02 -15.12 -21.27
C ILE A 168 -6.27 -15.90 -20.86
N GLN A 169 -6.27 -17.17 -21.22
CA GLN A 169 -7.38 -18.07 -20.97
C GLN A 169 -7.51 -18.28 -19.46
N PHE A 170 -8.52 -17.68 -18.85
CA PHE A 170 -9.12 -18.14 -17.59
C PHE A 170 -9.84 -19.50 -17.78
N ASP A 171 -9.37 -20.31 -18.73
CA ASP A 171 -9.73 -21.71 -18.88
C ASP A 171 -8.95 -22.49 -17.82
N PHE A 172 -9.63 -23.44 -17.21
CA PHE A 172 -9.07 -24.22 -16.10
C PHE A 172 -7.69 -24.82 -16.42
N ASP A 173 -7.53 -25.37 -17.62
CA ASP A 173 -6.30 -26.04 -18.07
C ASP A 173 -5.12 -25.08 -18.36
N GLN A 174 -5.37 -23.77 -18.41
CA GLN A 174 -4.34 -22.74 -18.64
C GLN A 174 -4.17 -21.81 -17.42
N THR A 175 -4.71 -22.23 -16.27
CA THR A 175 -4.61 -21.47 -15.02
C THR A 175 -3.16 -21.29 -14.61
N PHE A 176 -2.77 -20.05 -14.32
CA PHE A 176 -1.48 -19.73 -13.73
C PHE A 176 -1.65 -18.73 -12.60
N MET A 177 -0.72 -18.75 -11.66
CA MET A 177 -0.58 -17.70 -10.66
C MET A 177 0.87 -17.49 -10.28
N MET A 178 1.18 -16.32 -9.74
CA MET A 178 2.45 -16.03 -9.11
C MET A 178 2.24 -15.11 -7.91
N TYR A 179 3.21 -15.11 -6.98
CA TYR A 179 3.19 -14.23 -5.82
C TYR A 179 4.11 -13.02 -6.03
N LEU A 180 3.61 -11.86 -5.64
CA LEU A 180 4.30 -10.58 -5.73
C LEU A 180 4.42 -9.94 -4.34
N PRO A 181 5.45 -10.30 -3.56
CA PRO A 181 5.80 -9.59 -2.33
C PRO A 181 6.34 -8.20 -2.66
N ARG A 182 5.79 -7.16 -2.02
CA ARG A 182 6.20 -5.77 -2.25
C ARG A 182 6.37 -5.01 -0.94
N LEU A 183 7.32 -4.09 -0.94
CA LEU A 183 7.50 -3.05 0.08
C LEU A 183 7.81 -1.71 -0.60
N CYS A 184 8.28 -0.70 0.14
CA CYS A 184 8.74 0.54 -0.48
C CYS A 184 10.02 0.28 -1.27
N GLU A 185 10.13 0.86 -2.47
CA GLU A 185 11.33 0.72 -3.31
C GLU A 185 12.52 1.61 -2.89
N HIS A 186 12.34 2.49 -1.89
CA HIS A 186 13.36 3.45 -1.43
C HIS A 186 14.12 4.12 -2.60
N CYS A 187 13.36 4.59 -3.60
CA CYS A 187 13.85 5.01 -4.91
C CYS A 187 15.03 6.00 -4.86
N LEU A 188 15.84 6.04 -5.91
CA LEU A 188 16.84 7.10 -6.12
C LEU A 188 16.20 8.45 -6.45
N ASN A 189 15.13 8.45 -7.25
CA ASN A 189 14.33 9.63 -7.57
C ASN A 189 12.89 9.48 -7.03
N PRO A 190 12.68 9.56 -5.71
CA PRO A 190 11.40 9.27 -5.08
C PRO A 190 10.36 10.38 -5.36
N SER A 191 9.35 10.05 -6.15
CA SER A 191 8.23 10.96 -6.45
C SER A 191 7.41 11.34 -5.22
N CYS A 192 7.40 10.49 -4.17
CA CYS A 192 6.76 10.81 -2.89
C CYS A 192 7.45 11.97 -2.15
N VAL A 193 8.78 12.03 -2.19
CA VAL A 193 9.57 13.15 -1.65
C VAL A 193 9.25 14.43 -2.41
N ALA A 194 9.33 14.38 -3.75
CA ALA A 194 9.03 15.53 -4.60
C ALA A 194 7.56 16.00 -4.49
N SER A 195 6.64 15.09 -4.15
CA SER A 195 5.22 15.40 -4.01
C SER A 195 4.84 16.02 -2.66
N CYS A 196 5.69 15.91 -1.63
CA CYS A 196 5.41 16.37 -0.28
C CYS A 196 5.52 17.91 -0.16
N PRO A 197 4.42 18.65 0.07
CA PRO A 197 4.48 20.12 0.09
C PRO A 197 5.27 20.70 1.26
N SER A 198 5.32 19.99 2.41
CA SER A 198 6.02 20.44 3.60
C SER A 198 7.51 20.04 3.62
N GLY A 199 7.98 19.25 2.65
CA GLY A 199 9.35 18.73 2.66
C GLY A 199 9.64 17.71 3.77
N ALA A 200 8.61 17.16 4.42
CA ALA A 200 8.78 16.21 5.53
C ALA A 200 9.29 14.81 5.10
N MET A 201 9.34 14.54 3.80
CA MET A 201 9.91 13.30 3.28
C MET A 201 11.32 13.56 2.77
N TYR A 202 12.24 12.68 3.09
CA TYR A 202 13.65 12.81 2.72
C TYR A 202 14.26 11.44 2.46
N LYS A 203 15.39 11.42 1.75
CA LYS A 203 16.23 10.24 1.55
C LYS A 203 17.50 10.47 2.35
N ARG A 204 17.83 9.54 3.25
CA ARG A 204 19.07 9.53 4.00
C ARG A 204 20.28 9.41 3.06
N ASP A 205 21.37 10.05 3.41
CA ASP A 205 22.56 10.15 2.55
C ASP A 205 23.51 8.96 2.74
N GLU A 206 23.51 8.41 3.95
CA GLU A 206 24.35 7.32 4.43
C GLU A 206 23.92 5.94 3.93
N ASP A 207 22.61 5.70 3.77
CA ASP A 207 22.06 4.38 3.43
C ASP A 207 20.94 4.40 2.38
N GLY A 208 20.58 5.59 1.89
CA GLY A 208 19.53 5.75 0.88
C GLY A 208 18.11 5.45 1.37
N ILE A 209 17.87 5.29 2.68
CA ILE A 209 16.54 4.99 3.18
C ILE A 209 15.66 6.25 3.10
N VAL A 210 14.56 6.17 2.33
CA VAL A 210 13.53 7.21 2.28
C VAL A 210 12.62 7.13 3.51
N LEU A 211 12.48 8.22 4.26
CA LEU A 211 11.68 8.30 5.48
C LEU A 211 10.65 9.44 5.41
N VAL A 212 9.73 9.43 6.39
CA VAL A 212 8.83 10.55 6.70
C VAL A 212 9.19 11.04 8.08
N ASP A 213 9.61 12.30 8.19
CA ASP A 213 9.72 13.01 9.45
C ASP A 213 8.32 13.18 10.05
N GLN A 214 8.06 12.46 11.14
CA GLN A 214 6.77 12.51 11.82
C GLN A 214 6.53 13.87 12.49
N GLU A 215 7.54 14.62 12.87
CA GLU A 215 7.39 15.94 13.48
C GLU A 215 7.14 17.04 12.44
N ALA A 216 7.78 16.95 11.27
CA ALA A 216 7.57 17.87 10.17
C ALA A 216 6.35 17.55 9.30
N CYS A 217 5.82 16.32 9.37
CA CYS A 217 4.63 15.94 8.60
C CYS A 217 3.41 16.79 9.01
N ARG A 218 2.73 17.35 8.01
CA ARG A 218 1.51 18.17 8.18
C ARG A 218 0.26 17.52 7.59
N GLY A 219 0.31 16.23 7.27
CA GLY A 219 -0.86 15.50 6.82
C GLY A 219 -1.43 15.93 5.46
N TRP A 220 -0.60 16.51 4.57
CA TRP A 220 -1.05 16.95 3.23
C TRP A 220 -1.46 15.82 2.27
N ARG A 221 -1.10 14.57 2.59
CA ARG A 221 -1.47 13.32 1.88
C ARG A 221 -1.06 13.21 0.40
N TYR A 222 -0.44 14.22 -0.19
CA TYR A 222 0.05 14.17 -1.58
C TYR A 222 1.13 13.13 -1.86
N CYS A 223 1.92 12.77 -0.85
CA CYS A 223 2.91 11.71 -0.98
C CYS A 223 2.28 10.33 -1.27
N MET A 224 1.02 10.12 -0.87
CA MET A 224 0.28 8.88 -1.17
C MET A 224 0.00 8.76 -2.66
N THR A 225 -0.58 9.80 -3.27
CA THR A 225 -0.78 9.88 -4.73
C THR A 225 0.55 9.82 -5.46
N GLY A 226 1.52 10.61 -5.00
CA GLY A 226 2.83 10.74 -5.65
C GLY A 226 3.58 9.42 -5.77
N CYS A 227 3.43 8.50 -4.82
CA CYS A 227 4.03 7.17 -4.89
C CYS A 227 3.29 6.31 -5.94
N PRO A 228 3.93 5.89 -7.05
CA PRO A 228 3.30 5.02 -8.03
C PRO A 228 3.01 3.63 -7.45
N TYR A 229 3.80 3.18 -6.46
CA TYR A 229 3.65 1.89 -5.79
C TYR A 229 2.62 1.87 -4.66
N LYS A 230 2.06 3.03 -4.30
CA LYS A 230 1.14 3.21 -3.17
C LYS A 230 1.66 2.67 -1.82
N LYS A 231 2.98 2.79 -1.62
CA LYS A 231 3.69 2.39 -0.40
C LYS A 231 3.86 3.51 0.64
N VAL A 232 3.04 4.54 0.52
CA VAL A 232 2.87 5.59 1.53
C VAL A 232 1.41 5.55 1.95
N TYR A 233 1.19 5.38 3.25
CA TYR A 233 -0.12 5.20 3.84
C TYR A 233 -0.43 6.38 4.76
N PHE A 234 -1.70 6.64 5.02
CA PHE A 234 -2.12 7.68 5.95
C PHE A 234 -2.58 7.05 7.26
N ASN A 235 -1.90 7.38 8.35
CA ASN A 235 -2.40 7.02 9.66
C ASN A 235 -3.58 7.95 9.98
N TRP A 236 -4.80 7.39 9.97
CA TRP A 236 -6.04 8.15 10.14
C TRP A 236 -6.21 8.71 11.56
N LYS A 237 -5.49 8.16 12.55
CA LYS A 237 -5.53 8.62 13.94
C LYS A 237 -4.50 9.73 14.19
N SER A 238 -3.25 9.56 13.77
CA SER A 238 -2.20 10.55 13.97
C SER A 238 -2.25 11.69 12.95
N ASN A 239 -3.03 11.53 11.88
CA ASN A 239 -3.14 12.42 10.74
C ASN A 239 -1.81 12.65 9.99
N LYS A 240 -0.93 11.64 9.99
CA LYS A 240 0.39 11.71 9.36
C LYS A 240 0.61 10.58 8.36
N ALA A 241 1.48 10.82 7.40
CA ALA A 241 1.88 9.80 6.46
C ALA A 241 2.90 8.85 7.11
N GLU A 242 2.73 7.56 6.90
CA GLU A 242 3.65 6.51 7.34
C GLU A 242 4.03 5.61 6.14
N LYS A 243 5.23 5.04 6.17
CA LYS A 243 5.72 4.13 5.14
C LYS A 243 6.73 3.14 5.72
N CYS A 244 7.03 2.09 4.96
CA CYS A 244 8.15 1.19 5.25
C CYS A 244 9.41 2.00 5.56
N THR A 245 10.04 1.70 6.68
CA THR A 245 11.25 2.37 7.18
C THR A 245 12.52 1.62 6.80
N PHE A 246 12.40 0.57 5.96
CA PHE A 246 13.44 -0.40 5.66
C PHE A 246 14.14 -0.94 6.91
N CYS A 247 13.39 -1.02 8.02
CA CYS A 247 13.91 -1.39 9.33
C CYS A 247 15.22 -0.67 9.67
N PHE A 248 15.34 0.63 9.39
CA PHE A 248 16.59 1.38 9.57
C PHE A 248 17.28 1.16 10.94
N PRO A 249 16.57 1.00 12.08
CA PRO A 249 17.26 0.72 13.35
C PRO A 249 18.06 -0.60 13.35
N ARG A 250 17.65 -1.59 12.54
CA ARG A 250 18.38 -2.85 12.34
C ARG A 250 19.50 -2.69 11.33
N VAL A 251 19.22 -2.01 10.21
CA VAL A 251 20.21 -1.78 9.15
C VAL A 251 21.39 -0.95 9.66
N GLU A 252 21.16 0.04 10.52
CA GLU A 252 22.19 0.82 11.20
C GLU A 252 23.14 -0.06 12.05
N ALA A 253 22.65 -1.20 12.53
CA ALA A 253 23.42 -2.20 13.28
C ALA A 253 23.99 -3.33 12.38
N GLY A 254 23.91 -3.20 11.05
CA GLY A 254 24.37 -4.23 10.12
C GLY A 254 23.49 -5.49 10.08
N LEU A 255 22.27 -5.43 10.62
CA LEU A 255 21.31 -6.53 10.61
C LEU A 255 20.36 -6.44 9.39
N PRO A 256 19.84 -7.58 8.90
CA PRO A 256 18.79 -7.58 7.89
C PRO A 256 17.52 -6.88 8.37
N THR A 257 16.68 -6.46 7.41
CA THR A 257 15.37 -5.87 7.67
C THR A 257 14.48 -6.82 8.46
#